data_AF-A0A2R7K4I5-F1
#
_entry.id   AF-A0A2R7K4I5-F1
#
_cell.length_a   1.000
_cell.length_b   1.000
_cell.length_c   1.000
_cell.angle_alpha   90.00
_cell.angle_beta   90.00
_cell.angle_gamma   90.00
#
_symmetry.space_group_name_H-M   'P 1'
#
loop_
_entity.id
_entity.type
_entity.pdbx_description
1 polymer ?
#
loop_
_entity_poly.entity_id
_entity_poly.type
_entity_poly.pdbx_seq_one_letter_code
_entity_poly.pdbx_strand_id
1 'polypeptide(L)'
;MVEHYVEHKEQNPNLTVLQFLCIHYQGPDVFDADYAKDMKLPFKSHTNISSVVFYPLIQEYETIQKVNFTYKKQNLYTYCFAYSSISLSSIWQPPRDC
;
A
#
# COMPACT_ATOMS: atom_id res chain seq x y z
N MET A 1 14.80 2.50 -11.68
CA MET A 1 14.27 3.75 -11.10
C MET A 1 14.54 3.80 -9.60
N VAL A 2 13.90 2.97 -8.77
CA VAL A 2 14.08 3.03 -7.30
C VAL A 2 15.53 2.74 -6.89
N GLU A 3 16.13 1.68 -7.44
CA GLU A 3 17.54 1.34 -7.19
C GLU A 3 18.48 2.49 -7.59
N HIS A 4 18.32 3.04 -8.79
CA HIS A 4 19.11 4.17 -9.27
C HIS A 4 18.92 5.45 -8.41
N TYR A 5 17.71 5.71 -7.91
CA TYR A 5 17.49 6.77 -6.94
C TYR A 5 18.24 6.53 -5.62
N VAL A 6 18.26 5.28 -5.13
CA VAL A 6 19.02 4.91 -3.93
C VAL A 6 20.52 5.14 -4.14
N GLU A 7 21.09 4.76 -5.29
CA GLU A 7 22.49 5.04 -5.64
C GLU A 7 22.83 6.54 -5.51
N HIS A 8 22.00 7.42 -6.09
CA HIS A 8 22.21 8.86 -5.97
C HIS A 8 21.93 9.41 -4.56
N LYS A 9 21.03 8.78 -3.80
CA LYS A 9 20.72 9.15 -2.41
C LYS A 9 21.87 8.79 -1.46
N GLU A 10 22.61 7.71 -1.75
CA GLU A 10 23.83 7.35 -1.02
C GLU A 10 24.94 8.38 -1.26
N GLN A 11 25.08 8.87 -2.50
CA GLN A 11 26.04 9.91 -2.85
C GLN A 11 25.64 11.30 -2.32
N ASN A 12 24.35 11.61 -2.35
CA ASN A 12 23.78 12.86 -1.86
C ASN A 12 22.56 12.59 -0.95
N PRO A 13 22.78 12.51 0.37
CA PRO A 13 21.71 12.25 1.35
C PRO A 13 20.57 13.29 1.33
N ASN A 14 20.80 14.49 0.80
CA ASN A 14 19.78 15.55 0.72
C ASN A 14 18.97 15.50 -0.59
N LEU A 15 19.31 14.61 -1.53
CA LEU A 15 18.62 14.49 -2.80
C LEU A 15 17.17 14.04 -2.58
N THR A 16 16.21 14.84 -3.03
CA THR A 16 14.80 14.47 -3.02
C THR A 16 14.42 13.70 -4.28
N VAL A 17 13.31 12.97 -4.23
CA VAL A 17 12.78 12.28 -5.42
C VAL A 17 12.48 13.26 -6.56
N LEU A 18 11.95 14.45 -6.25
CA LEU A 18 11.69 15.49 -7.25
C LEU A 18 12.98 15.99 -7.91
N GLN A 19 14.03 16.21 -7.12
CA GLN A 19 15.33 16.61 -7.68
C GLN A 19 15.95 15.51 -8.53
N PHE A 20 15.83 14.24 -8.13
CA PHE A 20 16.24 13.10 -8.96
C PHE A 20 15.50 13.07 -10.30
N LEU A 21 14.19 13.34 -10.30
CA LEU A 21 13.43 13.45 -11.55
C LEU A 21 13.87 14.66 -12.38
N CYS A 22 14.15 15.80 -11.76
CA CYS A 22 14.65 16.97 -12.48
C CYS A 22 15.98 16.68 -13.17
N ILE A 23 17.00 16.13 -12.48
CA ILE A 23 18.30 15.87 -13.10
C ILE A 23 18.21 14.88 -14.27
N HIS A 24 17.23 13.95 -14.23
CA HIS A 24 17.09 12.89 -15.23
C HIS A 24 16.06 13.17 -16.32
N TYR A 25 15.13 14.11 -16.15
CA TYR A 25 14.07 14.39 -17.12
C TYR A 25 13.96 15.86 -17.54
N GLN A 26 14.71 16.76 -16.90
CA GLN A 26 14.71 18.18 -17.24
C GLN A 26 15.86 18.51 -18.20
N GLY A 27 15.52 18.81 -19.45
CA GLY A 27 16.49 19.28 -20.45
C GLY A 27 17.07 18.15 -21.32
N PRO A 28 18.12 18.46 -22.11
CA PRO A 28 18.75 17.50 -23.01
C PRO A 28 19.58 16.48 -22.24
N ASP A 29 19.79 15.32 -22.86
CA ASP A 29 20.62 14.26 -22.27
C ASP A 29 22.08 14.67 -22.15
N VAL A 30 22.67 14.35 -21.00
CA VAL A 30 24.09 14.56 -20.72
C VAL A 30 24.82 13.24 -20.94
N PHE A 31 25.80 13.23 -21.83
CA PHE A 31 26.65 12.06 -22.06
C PHE A 31 27.75 11.99 -21.01
N ASP A 32 27.45 11.41 -19.86
CA ASP A 32 28.39 11.16 -18.78
C ASP A 32 28.53 9.65 -18.47
N ALA A 33 29.13 9.33 -17.32
CA ALA A 33 29.34 7.94 -16.90
C ALA A 33 28.02 7.21 -16.55
N ASP A 34 26.97 7.94 -16.16
CA ASP A 34 25.67 7.40 -15.79
C ASP A 34 24.71 7.29 -16.99
N TYR A 35 25.03 7.92 -18.13
CA TYR A 35 24.24 7.89 -19.36
C TYR A 35 23.65 6.51 -19.72
N ALA A 36 24.44 5.43 -19.62
CA ALA A 36 23.96 4.07 -19.94
C ALA A 36 22.90 3.54 -18.95
N LYS A 37 22.94 3.99 -17.69
CA LYS A 37 21.91 3.72 -16.69
C LYS A 37 20.70 4.64 -16.89
N ASP A 38 20.93 5.90 -17.21
CA ASP A 38 19.87 6.90 -17.44
C ASP A 38 18.95 6.47 -18.58
N MET A 39 19.52 5.98 -19.68
CA MET A 39 18.75 5.48 -20.84
C MET A 39 17.86 4.25 -20.52
N LYS A 40 18.07 3.59 -19.37
CA LYS A 40 17.20 2.50 -18.89
C LYS A 40 16.05 3.00 -18.01
N LEU A 41 15.99 4.29 -17.71
CA LEU A 41 14.91 4.86 -16.92
C LEU A 41 13.58 4.84 -17.69
N PRO A 42 12.44 4.68 -16.99
CA PRO A 42 11.13 4.72 -17.61
C PRO A 42 10.95 6.00 -18.43
N PHE A 43 10.36 5.89 -19.62
CA PHE A 43 10.08 7.03 -20.51
C PHE A 43 11.30 7.80 -21.04
N LYS A 44 12.54 7.38 -20.74
CA LYS A 44 13.76 8.04 -21.22
C LYS A 44 14.10 7.69 -22.67
N SER A 45 13.83 6.45 -23.07
CA SER A 45 13.98 5.99 -24.46
C SER A 45 12.64 5.69 -25.11
N HIS A 46 12.53 5.99 -26.41
CA HIS A 46 11.33 5.70 -27.21
C HIS A 46 11.15 4.21 -27.57
N THR A 47 12.01 3.33 -27.05
CA THR A 47 12.10 1.92 -27.47
C THR A 47 10.99 1.02 -26.91
N ASN A 48 10.15 1.51 -25.99
CA ASN A 48 9.07 0.75 -25.33
C ASN A 48 7.68 1.42 -25.41
N ILE A 49 7.40 2.21 -26.45
CA ILE A 49 6.12 2.96 -26.55
C ILE A 49 4.93 2.07 -27.02
N SER A 50 5.15 0.80 -27.35
CA SER A 50 4.07 -0.07 -27.81
C SER A 50 3.36 -0.79 -26.66
N SER A 51 2.80 -0.04 -25.72
CA SER A 51 1.77 -0.58 -24.82
C SER A 51 0.40 -0.34 -25.46
N VAL A 52 -0.15 -1.36 -26.13
CA VAL A 52 -1.54 -1.33 -26.60
C VAL A 52 -2.43 -1.55 -25.39
N VAL A 53 -2.97 -0.47 -24.84
CA VAL A 53 -3.94 -0.52 -23.73
C VAL A 53 -5.34 -0.59 -24.33
N PHE A 54 -5.96 -1.77 -24.26
CA PHE A 54 -7.38 -1.92 -24.56
C PHE A 54 -8.18 -1.49 -23.34
N TYR A 55 -8.85 -0.34 -23.41
CA TYR A 55 -9.87 0.04 -22.44
C TYR A 55 -11.26 -0.32 -23.03
N PRO A 56 -12.20 -0.82 -22.21
CA PRO A 56 -13.58 -0.95 -22.66
C PRO A 56 -14.14 0.44 -22.96
N LEU A 57 -14.75 0.60 -24.15
CA LEU A 57 -15.38 1.86 -24.58
C LEU A 57 -16.51 2.33 -23.64
N ILE A 58 -17.05 1.42 -22.82
CA ILE A 58 -18.19 1.65 -21.95
C ILE A 58 -17.76 1.27 -20.54
N GLN A 59 -17.55 2.27 -19.70
CA GLN A 59 -17.45 2.09 -18.27
C GLN A 59 -18.86 2.20 -17.69
N GLU A 60 -19.50 1.06 -17.46
CA GLU A 60 -20.72 1.03 -16.64
C GLU A 60 -20.31 1.35 -15.20
N TYR A 61 -20.67 2.54 -14.74
CA TYR A 61 -20.53 2.90 -13.33
C TYR A 61 -21.86 2.64 -12.64
N GLU A 62 -21.87 1.77 -11.65
CA GLU A 62 -22.99 1.71 -10.71
C GLU A 62 -22.76 2.77 -9.64
N THR A 63 -23.69 3.72 -9.55
CA THR A 63 -23.71 4.64 -8.40
C THR A 63 -23.95 3.82 -7.15
N ILE A 64 -23.03 3.88 -6.19
CA ILE A 64 -23.21 3.25 -4.86
C ILE A 64 -24.49 3.84 -4.26
N GLN A 65 -25.57 3.05 -4.25
CA GLN A 65 -26.81 3.49 -3.64
C GLN A 65 -26.59 3.65 -2.14
N LYS A 66 -27.09 4.76 -1.60
CA LYS A 66 -27.04 5.02 -0.17
C LYS A 66 -27.79 3.91 0.57
N VAL A 67 -27.06 3.01 1.22
CA VAL A 67 -27.65 1.96 2.04
C VAL A 67 -28.23 2.62 3.29
N ASN A 68 -29.56 2.65 3.39
CA ASN A 68 -30.23 3.09 4.60
C ASN A 68 -30.25 1.91 5.59
N PHE A 69 -29.42 1.98 6.63
CA PHE A 69 -29.45 1.01 7.72
C PHE A 69 -30.59 1.33 8.69
N THR A 70 -31.60 0.48 8.72
CA THR A 70 -32.62 0.53 9.76
C THR A 70 -32.11 -0.23 10.98
N TYR A 71 -31.60 0.50 11.98
CA TYR A 71 -31.23 -0.11 13.25
C TYR A 71 -32.48 -0.59 13.98
N LYS A 72 -32.73 -1.91 13.96
CA LYS A 72 -33.67 -2.50 14.91
C LYS A 72 -33.02 -2.47 16.28
N LYS A 73 -33.59 -1.68 17.19
CA LYS A 73 -33.25 -1.74 18.62
C LYS A 73 -33.71 -3.10 19.15
N GLN A 74 -32.83 -4.09 19.05
CA GLN A 74 -32.99 -5.36 19.74
C GLN A 74 -32.65 -5.13 21.21
N ASN A 75 -33.54 -5.57 22.10
CA ASN A 75 -33.19 -5.67 23.51
C ASN A 75 -32.04 -6.67 23.60
N LEU A 76 -30.85 -6.18 23.87
CA LEU A 76 -29.71 -7.03 24.21
C LEU A 76 -30.08 -7.67 25.55
N TYR A 77 -30.47 -8.94 25.52
CA TYR A 77 -30.57 -9.72 26.74
C TYR A 77 -29.15 -9.83 27.28
N THR A 78 -28.81 -8.99 28.25
CA THR A 78 -27.58 -9.15 29.01
C THR A 78 -27.68 -10.46 29.77
N TYR A 79 -26.81 -11.42 29.43
CA TYR A 79 -26.74 -12.69 30.13
C TYR A 79 -26.26 -12.41 31.57
N CYS A 80 -27.21 -12.39 32.52
CA CYS A 80 -26.88 -12.25 33.92
C CYS A 80 -26.56 -13.65 34.45
N PHE A 81 -25.28 -13.94 34.70
CA PHE A 81 -24.89 -15.14 35.43
C PHE A 81 -25.34 -14.97 36.89
N ALA A 82 -26.58 -15.36 37.18
CA ALA A 82 -27.08 -15.45 38.56
C ALA A 82 -26.47 -16.64 39.33
N TYR A 83 -25.59 -17.42 38.69
CA TYR A 83 -24.92 -18.56 39.29
C TYR A 83 -23.49 -18.19 39.70
N SER A 84 -23.30 -17.92 40.98
CA SER A 84 -21.97 -17.85 41.59
C SER A 84 -21.45 -19.28 41.77
N SER A 85 -20.69 -19.80 40.79
CA SER A 85 -19.93 -21.02 41.02
C SER A 85 -18.87 -20.74 42.10
N ILE A 86 -18.99 -21.43 43.24
CA ILE A 86 -18.07 -21.33 44.39
C ILE A 86 -16.62 -21.72 44.00
N SER A 87 -16.42 -22.33 42.82
CA SER A 87 -15.14 -22.85 42.34
C SER A 87 -14.51 -22.05 41.17
N LEU A 88 -14.80 -20.75 41.03
CA LEU A 88 -14.13 -19.87 40.04
C LEU A 88 -12.59 -19.95 40.10
N SER A 89 -12.03 -20.22 41.28
CA SER A 89 -10.59 -20.39 41.51
C SER A 89 -10.02 -21.76 41.05
N SER A 90 -10.88 -22.72 40.69
CA SER A 90 -10.45 -24.05 40.20
C SER A 90 -10.42 -24.16 38.67
N ILE A 91 -10.90 -23.15 37.95
CA ILE A 91 -10.98 -23.18 36.48
C ILE A 91 -9.59 -23.01 35.85
N TRP A 92 -8.69 -22.25 36.49
CA TRP A 92 -7.36 -21.93 35.98
C TRP A 92 -6.24 -22.52 36.83
N GLN A 93 -6.37 -23.78 37.26
CA GLN A 93 -5.27 -24.47 37.93
C GLN A 93 -4.32 -25.08 36.89
N PRO A 94 -3.00 -24.89 37.03
CA PRO A 94 -2.04 -25.59 36.19
C PRO A 94 -2.14 -27.12 36.39
N PRO A 95 -1.68 -27.94 35.42
CA PRO A 95 -1.60 -29.39 35.57
C PRO A 95 -0.82 -29.74 36.84
N ARG A 96 -1.32 -30.72 37.61
CA ARG A 96 -0.61 -31.24 38.77
C ARG A 96 0.33 -32.33 38.28
N ASP A 97 1.62 -32.19 38.58
CA ASP A 97 2.61 -33.21 38.25
C ASP A 97 2.38 -34.47 39.12
N CYS A 98 2.62 -35.64 38.53
CA CYS A 98 2.50 -36.96 39.15
C CYS A 98 3.59 -37.25 40.18
#